data_AF-A0A2U3LLD4-F1
#
_entry.id   AF-A0A2U3LLD4-F1
#
_cell.length_a   1.000
_cell.length_b   1.000
_cell.length_c   1.000
_cell.angle_alpha   90.00
_cell.angle_beta   90.00
_cell.angle_gamma   90.00
#
_symmetry.space_group_name_H-M   'P 1'
#
loop_
_entity.id
_entity.type
_entity.pdbx_description
1 polymer ?
#
loop_
_entity_poly.entity_id
_entity_poly.type
_entity_poly.pdbx_seq_one_letter_code
_entity_poly.pdbx_strand_id
1 'polypeptide(L)'
;MKNERFLEPLLLAFVLFWLTILYTGEITQSIANHFWLTPGVTEAVGMVSPKDQEVLLGSIYQRKALETGDVLPIYGSSELGTGHDFNPSRVFANRPTQFTPFMIGRGSCQSER
;
A
#
# COMPACT_ATOMS: atom_id res chain seq x y z
N MET A 1 37.30 0.25 -38.90
CA MET A 1 35.89 0.71 -38.91
C MET A 1 35.41 0.78 -37.48
N LYS A 2 34.96 1.95 -37.06
CA LYS A 2 34.70 2.32 -35.66
C LYS A 2 33.30 1.82 -35.28
N ASN A 3 33.21 0.88 -34.33
CA ASN A 3 31.97 0.27 -33.83
C ASN A 3 31.13 1.24 -32.96
N GLU A 4 30.97 2.49 -33.38
CA GLU A 4 30.30 3.52 -32.56
C GLU A 4 28.80 3.24 -32.38
N ARG A 5 28.18 2.47 -33.29
CA ARG A 5 26.76 2.07 -33.21
C ARG A 5 26.46 0.93 -32.23
N PHE A 6 27.48 0.27 -31.67
CA PHE A 6 27.29 -0.81 -30.69
C PHE A 6 27.16 -0.28 -29.26
N LEU A 7 27.79 0.85 -28.96
CA LEU A 7 27.76 1.47 -27.63
C LEU A 7 26.46 2.23 -27.36
N GLU A 8 25.85 2.81 -28.39
CA GLU A 8 24.56 3.52 -28.31
C GLU A 8 23.42 2.68 -27.68
N PRO A 9 23.10 1.47 -28.18
CA PRO A 9 22.03 0.65 -27.58
C PRO A 9 22.38 0.17 -26.18
N LEU A 10 23.66 -0.06 -25.87
CA LEU A 10 24.10 -0.45 -24.53
C LEU A 10 23.88 0.69 -23.52
N LEU A 11 24.26 1.91 -23.89
CA LEU A 11 24.10 3.09 -23.03
C LEU A 11 22.61 3.41 -22.86
N LEU A 12 21.81 3.32 -23.93
CA LEU A 12 20.36 3.46 -23.85
C LEU A 12 19.73 2.43 -22.91
N ALA A 13 20.09 1.15 -23.04
CA ALA A 13 19.58 0.08 -22.18
C ALA A 13 19.96 0.32 -20.71
N PHE A 14 21.18 0.78 -20.44
CA PHE A 14 21.63 1.11 -19.09
C PHE A 14 20.82 2.27 -18.49
N VAL A 15 20.60 3.34 -19.25
CA VAL A 15 19.76 4.47 -18.82
C VAL A 15 18.34 4.01 -18.57
N LEU A 16 17.74 3.25 -19.48
CA LEU A 16 16.39 2.70 -19.32
C LEU A 16 16.28 1.83 -18.08
N PHE A 17 17.27 0.99 -17.80
CA PHE A 17 17.31 0.14 -16.61
C PHE A 17 17.27 0.97 -15.32
N TRP A 18 18.12 1.99 -15.21
CA TRP A 18 18.10 2.87 -14.04
C TRP A 18 16.80 3.66 -13.92
N LEU A 19 16.28 4.18 -15.02
CA LEU A 19 14.98 4.84 -15.03
C LEU A 19 13.88 3.89 -14.56
N THR A 20 13.85 2.63 -15.02
CA THR A 20 12.86 1.68 -14.51
C THR A 20 12.99 1.41 -13.02
N ILE A 21 14.20 1.24 -12.49
CA ILE A 21 14.40 1.01 -11.05
C ILE A 21 13.94 2.22 -10.23
N LEU A 22 14.30 3.43 -10.66
CA LEU A 22 13.99 4.66 -9.91
C LEU A 22 12.51 5.04 -9.99
N TYR A 23 11.87 4.84 -11.14
CA TYR A 23 10.50 5.30 -11.37
C TYR A 23 9.44 4.21 -11.20
N THR A 24 9.80 2.92 -11.06
CA THR A 24 8.80 1.84 -10.92
C THR A 24 7.82 2.08 -9.78
N GLY A 25 8.29 2.58 -8.63
CA GLY A 25 7.43 2.86 -7.47
C GLY A 25 6.39 3.94 -7.76
N GLU A 26 6.81 5.09 -8.29
CA GLU A 26 5.92 6.20 -8.61
C GLU A 26 4.98 5.88 -9.79
N ILE A 27 5.47 5.16 -10.81
CA ILE A 27 4.64 4.70 -11.93
C ILE A 27 3.57 3.74 -11.41
N THR A 28 3.95 2.78 -10.57
CA THR A 28 3.00 1.82 -9.99
C THR A 28 1.97 2.52 -9.11
N GLN A 29 2.40 3.48 -8.28
CA GLN A 29 1.47 4.29 -7.47
C GLN A 29 0.51 5.10 -8.35
N SER A 30 1.00 5.72 -9.42
CA SER A 30 0.21 6.52 -10.34
C SER A 30 -0.85 5.67 -11.06
N ILE A 31 -0.45 4.51 -11.59
CA ILE A 31 -1.35 3.55 -12.21
C ILE A 31 -2.38 3.07 -11.19
N ALA A 32 -1.95 2.73 -9.98
CA ALA A 32 -2.86 2.28 -8.92
C ALA A 32 -3.87 3.35 -8.53
N ASN A 33 -3.44 4.60 -8.35
CA ASN A 33 -4.32 5.72 -8.03
C ASN A 33 -5.35 6.00 -9.13
N HIS A 34 -4.97 5.80 -10.40
CA HIS A 34 -5.85 6.08 -11.53
C HIS A 34 -6.85 4.95 -11.80
N PHE A 35 -6.41 3.69 -11.73
CA PHE A 35 -7.22 2.54 -12.16
C PHE A 35 -7.84 1.75 -11.00
N TRP A 36 -7.20 1.67 -9.84
CA TRP A 36 -7.60 0.74 -8.78
C TRP A 36 -8.05 1.44 -7.48
N LEU A 37 -7.34 2.46 -7.02
CA LEU A 37 -7.56 3.13 -5.74
C LEU A 37 -8.48 4.35 -5.88
N THR A 38 -9.70 4.09 -6.31
CA THR A 38 -10.77 5.10 -6.39
C THR A 38 -11.45 5.28 -5.02
N PRO A 39 -12.06 6.45 -4.76
CA PRO A 39 -12.87 6.66 -3.54
C PRO A 39 -13.93 5.57 -3.40
N GLY A 40 -14.01 4.94 -2.22
CA GLY A 40 -14.88 3.80 -1.94
C GLY A 40 -14.17 2.43 -2.06
N VAL A 41 -13.22 2.26 -2.98
CA VAL A 41 -12.35 1.05 -2.98
C VAL A 41 -11.38 1.14 -1.81
N THR A 42 -10.84 2.32 -1.54
CA THR A 42 -10.00 2.58 -0.37
C THR A 42 -10.74 2.22 0.92
N GLU A 43 -11.94 2.74 1.11
CA GLU A 43 -12.77 2.43 2.28
C GLU A 43 -13.10 0.93 2.39
N ALA A 44 -13.49 0.28 1.29
CA ALA A 44 -13.83 -1.14 1.27
C ALA A 44 -12.64 -2.04 1.67
N VAL A 45 -11.44 -1.67 1.24
CA VAL A 45 -10.19 -2.36 1.59
C VAL A 45 -9.89 -2.18 3.09
N GLY A 46 -10.18 -1.01 3.66
CA GLY A 46 -10.10 -0.76 5.10
C GLY A 46 -10.96 -1.71 5.92
N MET A 47 -12.14 -2.09 5.41
CA MET A 47 -13.10 -2.97 6.10
C MET A 47 -12.79 -4.47 5.97
N VAL A 48 -11.77 -4.86 5.21
CA VAL A 48 -11.37 -6.27 5.07
C VAL A 48 -10.96 -6.81 6.44
N SER A 49 -11.35 -8.06 6.72
CA SER A 49 -11.03 -8.73 7.97
C SER A 49 -9.52 -8.72 8.24
N PRO A 50 -9.05 -8.53 9.49
CA PRO A 50 -7.62 -8.51 9.82
C PRO A 50 -6.87 -9.77 9.37
N LYS A 51 -7.56 -10.90 9.21
CA LYS A 51 -6.98 -12.16 8.71
C LYS A 51 -6.65 -12.11 7.21
N ASP A 52 -7.41 -11.33 6.45
CA ASP A 52 -7.27 -11.21 4.99
C ASP A 52 -6.49 -9.94 4.60
N GLN A 53 -6.16 -9.09 5.58
CA GLN A 53 -5.38 -7.87 5.42
C GLN A 53 -3.88 -8.08 5.18
N GLU A 54 -3.36 -9.32 5.25
CA GLU A 54 -1.96 -9.60 4.86
C GLU A 54 -1.65 -9.17 3.42
N VAL A 55 -2.65 -9.25 2.52
CA VAL A 55 -2.54 -8.82 1.11
C VAL A 55 -2.45 -7.30 0.99
N LEU A 56 -2.83 -6.56 2.03
CA LEU A 56 -2.99 -5.10 2.03
C LEU A 56 -1.82 -4.38 2.75
N LEU A 57 -0.82 -5.12 3.21
CA LEU A 57 0.40 -4.58 3.84
C LEU A 57 1.34 -3.86 2.86
N GLY A 58 1.00 -3.82 1.57
CA GLY A 58 1.76 -3.06 0.57
C GLY A 58 1.78 -1.55 0.86
N SER A 59 2.90 -0.90 0.57
CA SER A 59 3.09 0.54 0.80
C SER A 59 2.18 1.41 -0.08
N ILE A 60 1.74 0.91 -1.23
CA ILE A 60 0.93 1.67 -2.21
C ILE A 60 -0.41 2.09 -1.60
N TYR A 61 -1.08 1.16 -0.95
CA TYR A 61 -2.37 1.40 -0.32
C TYR A 61 -2.23 2.27 0.94
N GLN A 62 -1.23 1.97 1.78
CA GLN A 62 -0.93 2.76 2.98
C GLN A 62 -0.62 4.22 2.64
N ARG A 63 0.16 4.48 1.59
CA ARG A 63 0.44 5.82 1.10
C ARG A 63 -0.85 6.54 0.69
N LYS A 64 -1.72 5.85 -0.06
CA LYS A 64 -3.00 6.43 -0.49
C LYS A 64 -3.90 6.77 0.70
N ALA A 65 -4.03 5.85 1.66
CA ALA A 65 -4.81 6.04 2.89
C ALA A 65 -4.35 7.28 3.68
N LEU A 66 -3.04 7.50 3.78
CA LEU A 66 -2.46 8.68 4.43
C LEU A 66 -2.70 9.99 3.66
N GLU A 67 -2.75 9.95 2.33
CA GLU A 67 -3.01 11.11 1.48
C GLU A 67 -4.47 11.58 1.54
N THR A 68 -5.43 10.65 1.60
CA THR A 68 -6.87 10.95 1.52
C THR A 68 -7.53 11.16 2.88
N GLY A 69 -7.05 10.52 3.95
CA GLY A 69 -7.56 10.68 5.31
C GLY A 69 -8.94 10.04 5.57
N ASP A 70 -9.53 9.39 4.57
CA ASP A 70 -10.73 8.55 4.62
C ASP A 70 -10.47 7.22 5.35
N VAL A 71 -9.21 6.83 5.47
CA VAL A 71 -8.77 5.59 6.09
C VAL A 71 -7.78 5.89 7.22
N LEU A 72 -8.04 5.36 8.41
CA LEU A 72 -7.18 5.51 9.58
C LEU A 72 -6.28 4.27 9.75
N PRO A 73 -4.99 4.33 9.41
CA PRO A 73 -4.07 3.23 9.65
C PRO A 73 -3.84 3.02 11.16
N ILE A 74 -3.99 1.78 11.62
CA ILE A 74 -3.72 1.34 12.99
C ILE A 74 -2.61 0.30 12.94
N TYR A 75 -1.42 0.67 13.42
CA TYR A 75 -0.25 -0.21 13.44
C TYR A 75 -0.19 -1.07 14.70
N GLY A 76 0.28 -2.31 14.58
CA GLY A 76 0.36 -3.26 15.69
C GLY A 76 0.91 -4.63 15.31
N SER A 77 0.66 -5.63 16.16
CA SER A 77 1.16 -7.00 15.97
C SER A 77 0.01 -8.01 16.05
N SER A 78 0.10 -9.01 16.92
CA SER A 78 -0.93 -10.02 17.15
C SER A 78 -2.24 -9.44 17.73
N GLU A 79 -2.20 -8.25 18.36
CA GLU A 79 -3.36 -7.60 18.97
C GLU A 79 -4.43 -7.19 17.95
N LEU A 80 -4.03 -7.03 16.68
CA LEU A 80 -4.93 -6.65 15.60
C LEU A 80 -5.73 -7.86 15.06
N GLY A 81 -5.21 -9.08 15.22
CA GLY A 81 -5.83 -10.32 14.74
C GLY A 81 -6.85 -10.93 15.70
N THR A 82 -6.93 -10.45 16.93
CA THR A 82 -7.85 -10.94 17.95
C THR A 82 -9.27 -10.40 17.69
N GLY A 83 -10.14 -11.29 17.20
CA GLY A 83 -11.53 -11.00 16.78
C GLY A 83 -12.52 -10.72 17.90
N HIS A 84 -12.13 -10.00 18.95
CA HIS A 84 -13.02 -9.60 20.03
C HIS A 84 -14.08 -8.59 19.55
N ASP A 85 -15.21 -8.52 20.26
CA ASP A 85 -16.32 -7.61 19.93
C ASP A 85 -15.93 -6.12 20.00
N PHE A 86 -14.82 -5.81 20.65
CA PHE A 86 -14.27 -4.46 20.79
C PHE A 86 -13.10 -4.17 19.82
N ASN A 87 -12.84 -5.03 18.83
CA ASN A 87 -11.84 -4.73 17.81
C ASN A 87 -12.27 -3.48 17.01
N PRO A 88 -11.37 -2.50 16.75
CA PRO A 88 -11.71 -1.26 16.04
C PRO A 88 -12.46 -1.50 14.71
N SER A 89 -12.06 -2.49 13.93
CA SER A 89 -12.73 -2.81 12.66
C SER A 89 -14.21 -3.17 12.85
N ARG A 90 -14.57 -3.86 13.94
CA ARG A 90 -15.95 -4.25 14.27
C ARG A 90 -16.74 -3.12 14.93
N VAL A 91 -16.09 -2.38 15.83
CA VAL A 91 -16.71 -1.26 16.56
C VAL A 91 -17.13 -0.15 15.62
N PHE A 92 -16.32 0.14 14.60
CA PHE A 92 -16.57 1.23 13.66
C PHE A 92 -17.32 0.80 12.40
N ALA A 93 -17.43 -0.50 12.09
CA ALA A 93 -18.13 -0.99 10.89
C ALA A 93 -19.56 -0.46 10.72
N ASN A 94 -20.29 -0.24 11.83
CA ASN A 94 -21.69 0.22 11.81
C ASN A 94 -21.88 1.60 12.45
N ARG A 95 -20.81 2.36 12.63
CA ARG A 95 -20.88 3.71 13.21
C ARG A 95 -20.56 4.75 12.13
N PRO A 96 -21.29 5.86 12.07
CA PRO A 96 -20.97 6.94 11.12
C PRO A 96 -19.71 7.66 11.60
N THR A 97 -18.55 7.16 11.18
CA THR A 97 -17.25 7.84 11.32
C THR A 97 -16.86 8.49 10.00
N GLN A 98 -16.03 9.53 10.08
CA GLN A 98 -15.43 10.16 8.90
C GLN A 98 -14.20 9.40 8.38
N PHE A 99 -13.87 8.26 9.00
CA PHE A 99 -12.73 7.42 8.67
C PHE A 99 -13.10 5.93 8.79
N THR A 100 -12.39 5.09 8.04
CA THR A 100 -12.44 3.63 8.16
C THR A 100 -11.16 3.12 8.81
N PRO A 101 -11.21 2.36 9.92
CA PRO A 101 -10.00 1.79 10.52
C PRO A 101 -9.37 0.76 9.57
N PHE A 102 -8.06 0.84 9.38
CA PHE A 102 -7.28 -0.08 8.55
C PHE A 102 -6.11 -0.64 9.37
N MET A 103 -6.14 -1.93 9.67
CA MET A 103 -5.15 -2.54 10.56
C MET A 103 -3.91 -2.94 9.76
N ILE A 104 -2.75 -2.49 10.21
CA ILE A 104 -1.46 -2.76 9.58
C ILE A 104 -0.58 -3.46 10.60
N GLY A 105 -0.45 -4.76 10.43
CA GLY A 105 0.36 -5.57 11.33
C GLY A 105 -0.11 -7.01 11.35
N ARG A 106 0.80 -7.88 11.75
CA ARG A 106 0.55 -9.30 11.96
C ARG A 106 1.33 -9.80 13.16
N GLY A 107 1.06 -11.02 13.59
CA GLY A 107 1.83 -11.64 14.67
C GLY A 107 3.33 -11.51 14.41
N SER A 108 4.05 -11.05 15.44
CA SER A 108 5.50 -10.78 15.42
C SER A 108 5.94 -9.53 14.64
N CYS A 109 5.02 -8.69 14.15
CA CYS A 109 5.38 -7.33 13.74
C CYS A 109 5.86 -6.54 14.97
N GLN A 110 6.98 -5.84 14.80
CA GLN A 110 7.61 -5.02 15.81
C GLN A 110 8.30 -3.84 15.14
N SER A 111 8.50 -2.76 15.89
CA SER A 111 9.32 -1.63 15.43
C SER A 111 10.76 -2.09 15.22
N GLU A 112 11.33 -1.79 14.06
CA GLU A 112 12.77 -1.88 13.88
C GLU A 112 13.44 -0.76 14.70
N ARG A 113 14.50 -1.10 15.44
CA ARG A 113 15.26 -0.16 16.28
C ARG A 113 16.36 0.54 15.50
#